data_AF-A0AA41SDB0-F1
#
_entry.id   AF-A0AA41SDB0-F1
#
_cell.length_a   1.000
_cell.length_b   1.000
_cell.length_c   1.000
_cell.angle_alpha   90.00
_cell.angle_beta   90.00
_cell.angle_gamma   90.00
#
_symmetry.space_group_name_H-M   'P 1'
#
loop_
_entity.id
_entity.type
_entity.pdbx_description
1 polymer ?
#
loop_
_entity_poly.entity_id
_entity_poly.type
_entity_poly.pdbx_seq_one_letter_code
_entity_poly.pdbx_strand_id
1 'polypeptide(L)'
;MLNNGGVCIGLLVLLLPVFFPNLFTPLGHASPSIFSEWNTPKPRHWHLLKGALQHTTKYGQHSDLWSPLASQGYKTCFDSPNTQGLPKKSEGYIQVFLDGGLNQQRMGICDAVAVARILNATLVIPHLEVNPVWKDSSSFSEIFDVDHFIDVLKDEISIVKELPKEYSWSSREYYATAIRATRIKTAPVHASANWYLENVIPVLQSYGIAAIAPFSHRLAFEDVSRDIQRLRCKVNFQALTFVPHIKSLGDALVSRLRNPSGKYLQETTSEIEREGAGKFVVLHLRFDKDMAAHSACDFGGGKAEKLALAKYRQVLWQGRVLNSQFTDEELRNQGRCPLTPEEIGLLLRALGFDNSTRLYLASHK
;
A
#
# COMPACT_ATOMS: atom_id res chain seq x y z
N MET A 1 52.30 -24.52 -36.31
CA MET A 1 52.07 -23.11 -36.75
C MET A 1 50.57 -22.90 -36.88
N LEU A 2 50.09 -21.95 -36.07
CA LEU A 2 48.82 -21.23 -36.01
C LEU A 2 47.50 -21.92 -36.42
N ASN A 3 46.71 -22.10 -35.35
CA ASN A 3 45.42 -22.73 -35.22
C ASN A 3 44.31 -21.68 -35.38
N ASN A 4 43.39 -21.89 -36.32
CA ASN A 4 42.30 -20.97 -36.69
C ASN A 4 41.01 -21.29 -35.90
N GLY A 5 41.08 -21.31 -34.57
CA GLY A 5 39.99 -21.81 -33.70
C GLY A 5 39.23 -20.77 -32.89
N GLY A 6 39.46 -19.46 -33.10
CA GLY A 6 38.99 -18.41 -32.18
C GLY A 6 37.72 -17.65 -32.60
N VAL A 7 37.30 -17.71 -33.86
CA VAL A 7 36.31 -16.74 -34.40
C VAL A 7 34.86 -17.25 -34.34
N CYS A 8 34.63 -18.56 -34.25
CA CYS A 8 33.26 -19.11 -34.28
C CYS A 8 32.51 -19.13 -32.93
N ILE A 9 33.19 -18.95 -31.79
CA ILE A 9 32.53 -19.00 -30.48
C ILE A 9 31.91 -17.64 -30.10
N GLY A 10 32.51 -16.52 -30.53
CA GLY A 10 31.98 -15.18 -30.24
C GLY A 10 30.65 -14.86 -30.92
N LEU A 11 30.43 -15.37 -32.14
CA LEU A 11 29.19 -15.16 -32.89
C LEU A 11 28.01 -15.99 -32.34
N LEU A 12 28.25 -17.17 -31.76
CA LEU A 12 27.19 -17.97 -31.15
C LEU A 12 26.62 -17.31 -29.88
N VAL A 13 27.47 -16.67 -29.08
CA VAL A 13 27.06 -15.99 -27.84
C VAL A 13 26.23 -14.73 -28.11
N LEU A 14 26.48 -14.04 -29.24
CA LEU A 14 25.70 -12.87 -29.64
C LEU A 14 24.31 -13.19 -30.21
N LEU A 15 24.09 -14.41 -30.72
CA LEU A 15 22.82 -14.85 -31.32
C LEU A 15 21.92 -15.65 -30.37
N LEU A 16 22.48 -16.16 -29.26
CA LEU A 16 21.76 -16.85 -28.19
C LEU A 16 20.50 -16.13 -27.65
N PRO A 17 20.46 -14.78 -27.53
CA PRO A 17 19.26 -14.07 -27.09
C PRO A 17 18.09 -14.11 -28.09
N VAL A 18 18.36 -14.36 -29.38
CA VAL A 18 17.36 -14.36 -30.45
C VAL A 18 16.62 -15.69 -30.51
N PHE A 19 17.29 -16.80 -30.19
CA PHE A 19 16.72 -18.15 -30.28
C PHE A 19 16.11 -18.66 -28.96
N PHE A 20 16.46 -18.06 -27.81
CA PHE A 20 15.92 -18.44 -26.50
C PHE A 20 15.48 -17.22 -25.67
N PRO A 21 14.42 -16.50 -26.09
CA PRO A 21 13.93 -15.31 -25.37
C PRO A 21 13.51 -15.60 -23.93
N ASN A 22 13.17 -16.86 -23.62
CA ASN A 22 12.72 -17.29 -22.28
C ASN A 22 13.86 -17.67 -21.32
N LEU A 23 15.11 -17.80 -21.78
CA LEU A 23 16.24 -18.12 -20.88
C LEU A 23 16.76 -16.90 -20.12
N PHE A 24 16.51 -15.69 -20.63
CA PHE A 24 17.00 -14.42 -20.07
C PHE A 24 15.89 -13.59 -19.39
N THR A 25 14.67 -14.11 -19.30
CA THR A 25 13.51 -13.48 -18.65
C THR A 25 13.44 -13.68 -17.13
N PRO A 26 14.60 -13.67 -16.43
CA PRO A 26 14.61 -12.89 -15.17
C PRO A 26 15.87 -12.02 -14.97
N LEU A 27 16.76 -11.88 -15.96
CA LEU A 27 17.96 -11.04 -15.81
C LEU A 27 17.71 -9.54 -16.09
N GLY A 28 16.47 -9.16 -16.45
CA GLY A 28 16.05 -7.77 -16.59
C GLY A 28 15.65 -7.09 -15.27
N HIS A 29 15.60 -7.81 -14.16
CA HIS A 29 15.11 -7.31 -12.88
C HIS A 29 16.07 -7.71 -11.77
N ALA A 30 16.92 -6.75 -11.37
CA ALA A 30 18.09 -6.89 -10.50
C ALA A 30 19.39 -7.35 -11.21
N SER A 31 19.75 -6.73 -12.34
CA SER A 31 21.13 -6.25 -12.37
C SER A 31 21.20 -5.07 -11.41
N PRO A 32 22.07 -5.05 -10.38
CA PRO A 32 22.56 -3.76 -9.92
C PRO A 32 23.06 -3.11 -11.20
N SER A 33 22.55 -1.93 -11.55
CA SER A 33 23.17 -1.25 -12.67
C SER A 33 24.64 -1.12 -12.25
N ILE A 34 25.54 -1.74 -13.01
CA ILE A 34 27.00 -1.57 -12.86
C ILE A 34 27.35 -0.07 -12.96
N PHE A 35 26.40 0.76 -13.41
CA PHE A 35 26.44 2.21 -13.43
C PHE A 35 25.99 2.94 -12.13
N SER A 36 25.27 2.30 -11.20
CA SER A 36 24.89 2.94 -9.92
C SER A 36 26.04 2.98 -8.92
N GLU A 37 27.01 2.07 -9.03
CA GLU A 37 28.15 1.98 -8.10
C GLU A 37 29.23 3.04 -8.36
N TRP A 38 29.19 3.78 -9.48
CA TRP A 38 30.28 4.71 -9.86
C TRP A 38 30.04 6.19 -9.52
N ASN A 39 28.81 6.58 -9.17
CA ASN A 39 28.52 7.94 -8.76
C ASN A 39 28.22 7.95 -7.27
N THR A 40 29.23 8.24 -6.44
CA THR A 40 28.99 8.58 -5.04
C THR A 40 27.94 9.68 -4.99
N PRO A 41 26.79 9.48 -4.32
CA PRO A 41 25.77 10.49 -4.24
C PRO A 41 26.37 11.79 -3.71
N LYS A 42 26.31 12.85 -4.52
CA LYS A 42 26.76 14.17 -4.08
C LYS A 42 25.62 14.84 -3.33
N PRO A 43 25.86 15.39 -2.13
CA PRO A 43 24.84 16.14 -1.41
C PRO A 43 24.32 17.29 -2.28
N ARG A 44 23.01 17.38 -2.46
CA ARG A 44 22.38 18.50 -3.17
C ARG A 44 22.36 19.75 -2.33
N HIS A 45 22.29 19.60 -1.02
CA HIS A 45 22.12 20.71 -0.08
C HIS A 45 23.35 20.83 0.83
N TRP A 46 24.54 20.89 0.23
CA TRP A 46 25.81 20.88 0.96
C TRP A 46 25.89 21.94 2.08
N HIS A 47 25.38 23.14 1.85
CA HIS A 47 25.36 24.20 2.86
C HIS A 47 24.50 23.83 4.08
N LEU A 48 23.32 23.24 3.85
CA LEU A 48 22.42 22.78 4.91
C LEU A 48 23.02 21.57 5.64
N LEU A 49 23.63 20.65 4.90
CA LEU A 49 24.30 19.48 5.46
C LEU A 49 25.45 19.88 6.38
N LYS A 50 26.29 20.82 5.95
CA LYS A 50 27.38 21.35 6.78
C LYS A 50 26.86 21.96 8.08
N GLY A 51 25.79 22.76 8.01
CA GLY A 51 25.14 23.33 9.19
C GLY A 51 24.58 22.24 10.11
N ALA A 52 23.88 21.24 9.56
CA ALA A 52 23.27 20.16 10.33
C ALA A 52 24.29 19.26 11.04
N LEU A 53 25.47 19.05 10.43
CA LEU A 53 26.57 18.28 11.03
C LEU A 53 27.25 19.02 12.19
N GLN A 54 27.28 20.34 12.16
CA GLN A 54 27.87 21.18 13.21
C GLN A 54 26.89 21.51 14.33
N HIS A 55 25.58 21.31 14.08
CA HIS A 55 24.54 21.65 15.03
C HIS A 55 24.56 20.77 16.28
N THR A 56 24.55 21.38 17.47
CA THR A 56 24.37 20.70 18.75
C THR A 56 23.01 21.07 19.33
N THR A 57 22.17 20.07 19.58
CA THR A 57 20.84 20.29 20.17
C THR A 57 21.00 20.59 21.66
N LYS A 58 20.46 21.71 22.14
CA LYS A 58 20.47 22.04 23.58
C LYS A 58 19.49 21.15 24.35
N TYR A 59 19.80 20.83 25.59
CA TYR A 59 19.00 19.92 26.44
C TYR A 59 17.51 20.31 26.55
N GLY A 60 17.19 21.60 26.72
CA GLY A 60 15.79 22.07 26.80
C GLY A 60 14.97 21.84 25.52
N GLN A 61 15.60 21.96 24.35
CA GLN A 61 14.95 21.70 23.05
C GLN A 61 14.65 20.20 22.84
N HIS A 62 15.40 19.32 23.50
CA HIS A 62 15.19 17.88 23.46
C HIS A 62 13.96 17.46 24.27
N SER A 63 13.71 18.10 25.42
CA SER A 63 12.53 17.83 26.25
C SER A 63 11.22 18.18 25.53
N ASP A 64 11.18 19.32 24.85
CA ASP A 64 10.00 19.78 24.11
C ASP A 64 9.71 18.89 22.89
N LEU A 65 10.75 18.45 22.17
CA LEU A 65 10.63 17.58 21.00
C LEU A 65 9.84 16.29 21.28
N TRP A 66 10.04 15.73 22.46
CA TRP A 66 9.43 14.47 22.88
C TRP A 66 8.16 14.64 23.71
N SER A 67 7.68 15.87 23.87
CA SER A 67 6.46 16.15 24.59
C SER A 67 5.24 15.73 23.76
N PRO A 68 4.18 15.18 24.40
CA PRO A 68 2.95 14.83 23.70
C PRO A 68 2.35 16.06 23.02
N LEU A 69 1.86 15.89 21.79
CA LEU A 69 1.07 16.93 21.13
C LEU A 69 -0.26 17.12 21.87
N ALA A 70 -0.76 18.36 21.86
CA ALA A 70 -2.08 18.65 22.39
C ALA A 70 -3.15 17.81 21.66
N SER A 71 -4.12 17.31 22.42
CA SER A 71 -5.25 16.58 21.86
C SER A 71 -6.01 17.46 20.87
N GLN A 72 -6.16 16.97 19.64
CA GLN A 72 -6.92 17.65 18.58
C GLN A 72 -8.42 17.33 18.64
N GLY A 73 -8.89 16.64 19.69
CA GLY A 73 -10.31 16.31 19.86
C GLY A 73 -10.86 15.24 18.92
N TYR A 74 -10.00 14.46 18.26
CA TYR A 74 -10.42 13.31 17.46
C TYR A 74 -11.18 12.30 18.32
N LYS A 75 -12.32 11.82 17.81
CA LYS A 75 -13.16 10.82 18.46
C LYS A 75 -13.28 9.57 17.60
N THR A 76 -13.51 8.45 18.26
CA THR A 76 -13.87 7.21 17.61
C THR A 76 -15.21 7.34 16.87
N CYS A 77 -15.37 6.64 15.76
CA CYS A 77 -16.62 6.61 15.00
C CYS A 77 -17.63 5.57 15.53
N PHE A 78 -17.45 5.05 16.75
CA PHE A 78 -18.06 3.81 17.20
C PHE A 78 -19.34 3.97 18.05
N ASP A 79 -19.74 5.19 18.39
CA ASP A 79 -20.52 5.44 19.63
C ASP A 79 -22.05 5.22 19.55
N SER A 80 -22.60 4.39 18.66
CA SER A 80 -24.05 4.05 18.73
C SER A 80 -24.40 2.72 18.07
N PRO A 81 -24.78 1.63 18.74
CA PRO A 81 -25.19 0.40 18.05
C PRO A 81 -26.25 0.70 16.98
N ASN A 82 -26.01 0.24 15.75
CA ASN A 82 -26.99 0.40 14.67
C ASN A 82 -28.19 -0.49 15.00
N THR A 83 -29.35 0.12 15.26
CA THR A 83 -30.57 -0.60 15.69
C THR A 83 -31.32 -1.26 14.54
N GLN A 84 -30.89 -1.04 13.30
CA GLN A 84 -31.47 -1.71 12.13
C GLN A 84 -30.85 -3.08 11.91
N GLY A 85 -31.53 -4.11 12.40
CA GLY A 85 -31.17 -5.51 12.15
C GLY A 85 -31.05 -5.84 10.66
N LEU A 86 -30.23 -6.85 10.36
CA LEU A 86 -30.05 -7.36 9.01
C LEU A 86 -31.37 -7.83 8.38
N PRO A 87 -31.64 -7.51 7.10
CA PRO A 87 -32.75 -8.10 6.37
C PRO A 87 -32.66 -9.63 6.38
N LYS A 88 -33.81 -10.30 6.53
CA LYS A 88 -33.87 -11.78 6.67
C LYS A 88 -33.38 -12.55 5.44
N LYS A 89 -33.35 -11.91 4.26
CA LYS A 89 -32.97 -12.53 2.98
C LYS A 89 -32.02 -11.60 2.24
N SER A 90 -30.93 -12.17 1.73
CA SER A 90 -29.96 -11.46 0.89
C SER A 90 -30.39 -11.46 -0.57
N GLU A 91 -30.04 -10.41 -1.31
CA GLU A 91 -30.29 -10.28 -2.76
C GLU A 91 -29.35 -11.15 -3.62
N GLY A 92 -28.29 -11.72 -3.04
CA GLY A 92 -27.33 -12.58 -3.73
C GLY A 92 -25.92 -12.41 -3.19
N TYR A 93 -24.92 -12.88 -3.94
CA TYR A 93 -23.51 -12.81 -3.58
C TYR A 93 -22.77 -11.74 -4.38
N ILE A 94 -21.94 -10.92 -3.71
CA ILE A 94 -21.02 -10.04 -4.40
C ILE A 94 -19.57 -10.49 -4.19
N GLN A 95 -18.82 -10.53 -5.28
CA GLN A 95 -17.37 -10.68 -5.29
C GLN A 95 -16.74 -9.37 -5.72
N VAL A 96 -15.66 -8.97 -5.05
CA VAL A 96 -14.85 -7.81 -5.43
C VAL A 96 -13.41 -8.25 -5.67
N PHE A 97 -12.82 -7.75 -6.76
CA PHE A 97 -11.44 -8.03 -7.15
C PHE A 97 -10.63 -6.75 -7.00
N LEU A 98 -9.91 -6.66 -5.88
CA LEU A 98 -9.34 -5.43 -5.38
C LEU A 98 -8.03 -5.08 -6.09
N ASP A 99 -8.02 -3.97 -6.83
CA ASP A 99 -6.85 -3.46 -7.54
C ASP A 99 -6.12 -2.34 -6.80
N GLY A 100 -4.88 -2.09 -7.20
CA GLY A 100 -4.02 -1.07 -6.58
C GLY A 100 -3.03 -1.64 -5.56
N GLY A 101 -2.37 -0.77 -4.80
CA GLY A 101 -1.51 -1.16 -3.68
C GLY A 101 -2.31 -1.46 -2.42
N LEU A 102 -1.69 -2.05 -1.39
CA LEU A 102 -2.40 -2.50 -0.17
C LEU A 102 -3.24 -1.39 0.50
N ASN A 103 -2.76 -0.14 0.55
CA ASN A 103 -3.55 0.97 1.08
C ASN A 103 -4.78 1.31 0.22
N GLN A 104 -4.70 1.16 -1.10
CA GLN A 104 -5.85 1.35 -2.00
C GLN A 104 -6.82 0.17 -1.86
N GLN A 105 -6.31 -1.06 -1.76
CA GLN A 105 -7.10 -2.25 -1.51
C GLN A 105 -7.81 -2.15 -0.16
N ARG A 106 -7.16 -1.64 0.88
CA ARG A 106 -7.77 -1.37 2.20
C ARG A 106 -8.98 -0.45 2.09
N MET A 107 -8.88 0.64 1.33
CA MET A 107 -10.03 1.50 1.05
C MET A 107 -11.10 0.76 0.24
N GLY A 108 -10.70 -0.06 -0.73
CA GLY A 108 -11.64 -0.89 -1.50
C GLY A 108 -12.35 -1.95 -0.67
N ILE A 109 -11.74 -2.51 0.37
CA ILE A 109 -12.44 -3.40 1.32
C ILE A 109 -13.54 -2.63 2.05
N CYS A 110 -13.25 -1.41 2.50
CA CYS A 110 -14.25 -0.55 3.16
C CYS A 110 -15.44 -0.24 2.24
N ASP A 111 -15.15 0.08 0.97
CA ASP A 111 -16.17 0.29 -0.06
C ASP A 111 -16.95 -0.98 -0.39
N ALA A 112 -16.30 -2.15 -0.42
CA ALA A 112 -16.96 -3.42 -0.71
C ALA A 112 -18.00 -3.78 0.36
N VAL A 113 -17.66 -3.62 1.64
CA VAL A 113 -18.61 -3.81 2.76
C VAL A 113 -19.76 -2.80 2.66
N ALA A 114 -19.45 -1.53 2.38
CA ALA A 114 -20.47 -0.49 2.21
C ALA A 114 -21.43 -0.81 1.05
N VAL A 115 -20.91 -1.24 -0.09
CA VAL A 115 -21.68 -1.66 -1.26
C VAL A 115 -22.53 -2.89 -0.95
N ALA A 116 -21.98 -3.89 -0.23
CA ALA A 116 -22.75 -5.04 0.23
C ALA A 116 -23.96 -4.61 1.07
N ARG A 117 -23.77 -3.64 1.98
CA ARG A 117 -24.85 -3.09 2.81
C ARG A 117 -25.90 -2.36 1.97
N ILE A 118 -25.47 -1.51 1.03
CA ILE A 118 -26.36 -0.77 0.13
C ILE A 118 -27.23 -1.73 -0.70
N LEU A 119 -26.64 -2.83 -1.17
CA LEU A 119 -27.30 -3.80 -2.03
C LEU A 119 -28.06 -4.91 -1.26
N ASN A 120 -27.98 -4.93 0.07
CA ASN A 120 -28.44 -6.07 0.88
C ASN A 120 -27.87 -7.43 0.38
N ALA A 121 -26.61 -7.42 -0.04
CA ALA A 121 -25.93 -8.57 -0.62
C ALA A 121 -25.00 -9.24 0.40
N THR A 122 -24.77 -10.54 0.21
CA THR A 122 -23.76 -11.30 0.95
C THR A 122 -22.39 -11.06 0.32
N LEU A 123 -21.45 -10.53 1.09
CA LEU A 123 -20.09 -10.29 0.61
C LEU A 123 -19.27 -11.60 0.70
N VAL A 124 -18.65 -11.98 -0.40
CA VAL A 124 -17.58 -12.98 -0.38
C VAL A 124 -16.27 -12.28 0.03
N ILE A 125 -15.42 -12.94 0.82
CA ILE A 125 -14.12 -12.38 1.23
C ILE A 125 -13.40 -11.76 0.02
N PRO A 126 -13.01 -10.47 0.09
CA PRO A 126 -12.42 -9.77 -1.03
C PRO A 126 -11.17 -10.44 -1.59
N HIS A 127 -11.06 -10.51 -2.92
CA HIS A 127 -9.87 -11.02 -3.59
C HIS A 127 -8.85 -9.88 -3.79
N LEU A 128 -7.60 -10.06 -3.39
CA LEU A 128 -6.53 -9.07 -3.58
C LEU A 128 -5.81 -9.35 -4.91
N GLU A 129 -5.90 -8.44 -5.88
CA GLU A 129 -5.12 -8.56 -7.12
C GLU A 129 -3.64 -8.26 -6.87
N VAL A 130 -2.77 -9.01 -7.54
CA VAL A 130 -1.33 -8.79 -7.47
C VAL A 130 -0.96 -7.49 -8.17
N ASN A 131 -0.36 -6.57 -7.42
CA ASN A 131 0.11 -5.31 -7.97
C ASN A 131 1.44 -5.50 -8.74
N PRO A 132 1.60 -4.93 -9.95
CA PRO A 132 2.82 -5.11 -10.75
C PRO A 132 4.08 -4.48 -10.14
N VAL A 133 3.93 -3.51 -9.23
CA VAL A 133 5.03 -2.88 -8.50
C VAL A 133 5.46 -3.76 -7.33
N TRP A 134 4.52 -4.02 -6.42
CA TRP A 134 4.81 -4.67 -5.14
C TRP A 134 4.97 -6.19 -5.26
N LYS A 135 4.29 -6.80 -6.24
CA LYS A 135 4.29 -8.25 -6.51
C LYS A 135 3.97 -9.12 -5.30
N ASP A 136 3.28 -8.56 -4.32
CA ASP A 136 2.78 -9.30 -3.17
C ASP A 136 1.58 -10.15 -3.62
N SER A 137 1.70 -11.47 -3.42
CA SER A 137 0.67 -12.46 -3.75
C SER A 137 -0.12 -12.91 -2.52
N SER A 138 0.10 -12.28 -1.37
CA SER A 138 -0.61 -12.61 -0.14
C SER A 138 -2.12 -12.42 -0.33
N SER A 139 -2.87 -13.43 0.05
CA SER A 139 -4.32 -13.44 0.09
C SER A 139 -4.86 -12.57 1.24
N PHE A 140 -6.16 -12.27 1.19
CA PHE A 140 -6.83 -11.55 2.27
C PHE A 140 -6.63 -12.25 3.63
N SER A 141 -6.74 -13.59 3.67
CA SER A 141 -6.60 -14.40 4.87
C SER A 141 -5.18 -14.52 5.42
N GLU A 142 -4.16 -14.26 4.60
CA GLU A 142 -2.77 -14.24 5.05
C GLU A 142 -2.40 -12.90 5.69
N ILE A 143 -3.13 -11.83 5.35
CA ILE A 143 -2.90 -10.48 5.89
C ILE A 143 -3.84 -10.21 7.06
N PHE A 144 -5.13 -10.45 6.89
CA PHE A 144 -6.19 -10.07 7.84
C PHE A 144 -6.84 -11.29 8.50
N ASP A 145 -7.19 -11.12 9.78
CA ASP A 145 -7.94 -12.09 10.56
C ASP A 145 -9.39 -12.16 10.05
N VAL A 146 -9.70 -13.20 9.28
CA VAL A 146 -10.99 -13.39 8.62
C VAL A 146 -12.12 -13.63 9.63
N ASP A 147 -11.86 -14.40 10.69
CA ASP A 147 -12.88 -14.73 11.68
C ASP A 147 -13.26 -13.49 12.48
N HIS A 148 -12.27 -12.69 12.89
CA HIS A 148 -12.50 -11.38 13.50
C HIS A 148 -13.24 -10.43 12.56
N PHE A 149 -12.86 -10.39 11.28
CA PHE A 149 -13.52 -9.54 10.28
C PHE A 149 -15.01 -9.87 10.13
N ILE A 150 -15.36 -11.16 10.06
CA ILE A 150 -16.74 -11.62 9.97
C ILE A 150 -17.49 -11.33 11.28
N ASP A 151 -16.90 -11.63 12.43
CA ASP A 151 -17.56 -11.44 13.73
C ASP A 151 -17.89 -9.97 14.03
N VAL A 152 -16.96 -9.04 13.75
CA VAL A 152 -17.17 -7.59 13.97
C VAL A 152 -18.27 -7.01 13.07
N LEU A 153 -18.49 -7.62 11.89
CA LEU A 153 -19.42 -7.13 10.87
C LEU A 153 -20.72 -7.93 10.80
N LYS A 154 -20.88 -8.99 11.61
CA LYS A 154 -22.01 -9.93 11.54
C LYS A 154 -23.39 -9.32 11.70
N ASP A 155 -23.49 -8.19 12.40
CA ASP A 155 -24.74 -7.46 12.61
C ASP A 155 -24.99 -6.38 11.53
N GLU A 156 -24.01 -6.10 10.68
CA GLU A 156 -24.05 -5.06 9.65
C GLU A 156 -24.28 -5.65 8.25
N ILE A 157 -23.55 -6.71 7.89
CA ILE A 157 -23.66 -7.41 6.60
C ILE A 157 -23.44 -8.92 6.77
N SER A 158 -23.97 -9.72 5.84
CA SER A 158 -23.61 -11.15 5.74
C SER A 158 -22.31 -11.30 4.95
N ILE A 159 -21.38 -12.10 5.47
CA ILE A 159 -20.08 -12.36 4.85
C ILE A 159 -19.83 -13.86 4.82
N VAL A 160 -19.34 -14.38 3.69
CA VAL A 160 -18.93 -15.78 3.52
C VAL A 160 -17.48 -15.88 3.09
N LYS A 161 -16.76 -16.90 3.60
CA LYS A 161 -15.37 -17.18 3.24
C LYS A 161 -15.23 -17.62 1.78
N GLU A 162 -16.13 -18.50 1.36
CA GLU A 162 -16.16 -19.10 0.04
C GLU A 162 -17.57 -19.04 -0.52
N LEU A 163 -17.66 -19.12 -1.85
CA LEU A 163 -18.94 -19.19 -2.54
C LEU A 163 -19.63 -20.55 -2.31
N PRO A 164 -20.97 -20.57 -2.31
CA PRO A 164 -21.73 -21.81 -2.44
C PRO A 164 -21.33 -22.61 -3.69
N LYS A 165 -21.53 -23.94 -3.64
CA LYS A 165 -21.09 -24.86 -4.70
C LYS A 165 -21.69 -24.52 -6.07
N GLU A 166 -22.92 -24.03 -6.12
CA GLU A 166 -23.59 -23.59 -7.35
C GLU A 166 -22.89 -22.41 -8.05
N TYR A 167 -22.05 -21.67 -7.34
CA TYR A 167 -21.28 -20.54 -7.84
C TYR A 167 -19.77 -20.81 -7.90
N SER A 168 -19.32 -22.07 -7.74
CA SER A 168 -17.89 -22.42 -7.73
C SER A 168 -17.17 -22.10 -9.05
N TRP A 169 -17.92 -21.92 -10.14
CA TRP A 169 -17.40 -21.47 -11.44
C TRP A 169 -16.99 -19.99 -11.46
N SER A 170 -17.43 -19.19 -10.49
CA SER A 170 -17.22 -17.74 -10.42
C SER A 170 -15.86 -17.39 -9.82
N SER A 171 -14.80 -17.71 -10.58
CA SER A 171 -13.40 -17.51 -10.17
C SER A 171 -12.74 -16.33 -10.89
N ARG A 172 -11.54 -15.95 -10.43
CA ARG A 172 -10.74 -14.90 -11.08
C ARG A 172 -10.40 -15.25 -12.54
N GLU A 173 -10.08 -16.51 -12.78
CA GLU A 173 -9.71 -17.09 -14.07
C GLU A 173 -10.92 -17.09 -15.01
N TYR A 174 -12.09 -17.45 -14.50
CA TYR A 174 -13.35 -17.39 -15.26
C TYR A 174 -13.61 -15.98 -15.83
N TYR A 175 -13.34 -14.95 -15.04
CA TYR A 175 -13.49 -13.55 -15.44
C TYR A 175 -12.32 -12.99 -16.26
N ALA A 176 -11.17 -13.66 -16.26
CA ALA A 176 -10.01 -13.29 -17.06
C ALA A 176 -10.16 -13.65 -18.54
N THR A 177 -10.92 -14.72 -18.84
CA THR A 177 -10.97 -15.33 -20.18
C THR A 177 -11.95 -14.68 -21.15
N ALA A 178 -13.05 -14.10 -20.65
CA ALA A 178 -14.08 -13.49 -21.50
C ALA A 178 -14.90 -12.44 -20.74
N ILE A 179 -15.67 -11.66 -21.51
CA ILE A 179 -16.70 -10.76 -20.94
C ILE A 179 -17.88 -11.64 -20.48
N ARG A 180 -18.30 -11.45 -19.22
CA ARG A 180 -19.38 -12.22 -18.59
C ARG A 180 -20.47 -11.26 -18.13
N ALA A 181 -21.73 -11.67 -18.26
CA ALA A 181 -22.88 -10.86 -17.80
C ALA A 181 -22.84 -10.63 -16.28
N THR A 182 -22.26 -11.55 -15.52
CA THR A 182 -22.07 -11.41 -14.07
C THR A 182 -20.88 -10.53 -13.68
N ARG A 183 -20.07 -10.07 -14.65
CA ARG A 183 -18.91 -9.20 -14.40
C ARG A 183 -19.25 -7.74 -14.64
N ILE A 184 -19.12 -6.94 -13.59
CA ILE A 184 -19.32 -5.49 -13.61
C ILE A 184 -17.94 -4.83 -13.69
N LYS A 185 -17.62 -4.30 -14.87
CA LYS A 185 -16.34 -3.61 -15.16
C LYS A 185 -16.49 -2.09 -15.32
N THR A 186 -17.72 -1.59 -15.34
CA THR A 186 -18.07 -0.23 -15.74
C THR A 186 -18.34 0.70 -14.56
N ALA A 187 -18.14 0.23 -13.32
CA ALA A 187 -18.29 1.05 -12.12
C ALA A 187 -17.44 2.32 -12.24
N PRO A 188 -18.06 3.51 -12.27
CA PRO A 188 -17.32 4.77 -12.29
C PRO A 188 -16.37 4.88 -11.09
N VAL A 189 -15.34 5.70 -11.24
CA VAL A 189 -14.59 6.16 -10.07
C VAL A 189 -15.54 7.04 -9.25
N HIS A 190 -15.66 6.79 -7.93
CA HIS A 190 -16.64 7.45 -7.08
C HIS A 190 -18.11 7.29 -7.55
N ALA A 191 -18.51 6.06 -7.90
CA ALA A 191 -19.90 5.77 -8.22
C ALA A 191 -20.83 6.06 -7.02
N SER A 192 -22.03 6.58 -7.29
CA SER A 192 -23.03 6.85 -6.26
C SER A 192 -23.68 5.56 -5.76
N ALA A 193 -24.32 5.60 -4.58
CA ALA A 193 -25.09 4.46 -4.08
C ALA A 193 -26.20 4.04 -5.07
N ASN A 194 -26.88 5.00 -5.70
CA ASN A 194 -27.91 4.73 -6.71
C ASN A 194 -27.34 4.02 -7.94
N TRP A 195 -26.12 4.35 -8.36
CA TRP A 195 -25.49 3.66 -9.48
C TRP A 195 -25.38 2.15 -9.20
N TYR A 196 -25.01 1.77 -7.97
CA TYR A 196 -24.95 0.37 -7.58
C TYR A 196 -26.33 -0.29 -7.58
N LEU A 197 -27.36 0.40 -7.05
CA LEU A 197 -28.74 -0.10 -7.08
C LEU A 197 -29.22 -0.34 -8.52
N GLU A 198 -28.94 0.58 -9.43
CA GLU A 198 -29.40 0.51 -10.83
C GLU A 198 -28.61 -0.50 -11.68
N ASN A 199 -27.33 -0.73 -11.39
CA ASN A 199 -26.44 -1.50 -12.26
C ASN A 199 -26.02 -2.86 -11.69
N VAL A 200 -26.08 -3.05 -10.36
CA VAL A 200 -25.67 -4.31 -9.72
C VAL A 200 -26.86 -5.17 -9.29
N ILE A 201 -27.92 -4.57 -8.74
CA ILE A 201 -29.13 -5.32 -8.33
C ILE A 201 -29.73 -6.13 -9.49
N PRO A 202 -29.88 -5.61 -10.73
CA PRO A 202 -30.43 -6.41 -11.82
C PRO A 202 -29.60 -7.66 -12.15
N VAL A 203 -28.27 -7.58 -11.99
CA VAL A 203 -27.36 -8.71 -12.18
C VAL A 203 -27.55 -9.73 -11.05
N LEU A 204 -27.62 -9.27 -9.80
CA LEU A 204 -27.88 -10.13 -8.64
C LEU A 204 -29.24 -10.85 -8.75
N GLN A 205 -30.29 -10.15 -9.14
CA GLN A 205 -31.62 -10.75 -9.31
C GLN A 205 -31.68 -11.77 -10.45
N SER A 206 -30.89 -11.56 -11.51
CA SER A 206 -30.87 -12.45 -12.68
C SER A 206 -30.01 -13.70 -12.48
N TYR A 207 -28.86 -13.56 -11.80
CA TYR A 207 -27.84 -14.62 -11.71
C TYR A 207 -27.57 -15.10 -10.27
N GLY A 208 -28.05 -14.38 -9.26
CA GLY A 208 -27.75 -14.59 -7.84
C GLY A 208 -26.33 -14.19 -7.42
N ILE A 209 -25.48 -13.77 -8.37
CA ILE A 209 -24.09 -13.38 -8.12
C ILE A 209 -23.63 -12.26 -9.06
N ALA A 210 -22.81 -11.36 -8.53
CA ALA A 210 -22.13 -10.32 -9.30
C ALA A 210 -20.67 -10.16 -8.88
N ALA A 211 -19.77 -10.09 -9.86
CA ALA A 211 -18.35 -9.85 -9.66
C ALA A 211 -17.97 -8.45 -10.15
N ILE A 212 -17.50 -7.60 -9.25
CA ILE A 212 -17.07 -6.24 -9.58
C ILE A 212 -15.55 -6.24 -9.72
N ALA A 213 -15.07 -6.07 -10.95
CA ALA A 213 -13.65 -6.25 -11.30
C ALA A 213 -13.23 -5.38 -12.49
N PRO A 214 -12.28 -4.44 -12.31
CA PRO A 214 -11.53 -4.15 -11.08
C PRO A 214 -12.33 -3.38 -10.02
N PHE A 215 -11.90 -3.44 -8.76
CA PHE A 215 -12.49 -2.70 -7.64
C PHE A 215 -11.42 -2.00 -6.79
N SER A 216 -11.48 -0.68 -6.67
CA SER A 216 -10.58 0.10 -5.79
C SER A 216 -11.42 1.05 -4.96
N HIS A 217 -11.39 2.35 -5.23
CA HIS A 217 -12.19 3.38 -4.52
C HIS A 217 -13.43 3.71 -5.36
N ARG A 218 -14.36 2.77 -5.43
CA ARG A 218 -15.46 2.82 -6.40
C ARG A 218 -16.76 3.38 -5.83
N LEU A 219 -16.88 3.59 -4.52
CA LEU A 219 -18.06 4.24 -3.93
C LEU A 219 -17.73 5.69 -3.55
N ALA A 220 -18.62 6.62 -3.90
CA ALA A 220 -18.46 8.04 -3.61
C ALA A 220 -18.33 8.33 -2.09
N PHE A 221 -17.74 9.47 -1.74
CA PHE A 221 -17.73 9.98 -0.36
C PHE A 221 -18.90 10.93 -0.09
N GLU A 222 -19.31 11.68 -1.10
CA GLU A 222 -20.45 12.60 -1.05
C GLU A 222 -21.76 11.83 -1.22
N ASP A 223 -22.85 12.37 -0.65
CA ASP A 223 -24.21 11.84 -0.75
C ASP A 223 -24.38 10.37 -0.30
N VAL A 224 -23.46 9.88 0.54
CA VAL A 224 -23.55 8.59 1.23
C VAL A 224 -24.03 8.82 2.65
N SER A 225 -24.99 8.01 3.11
CA SER A 225 -25.59 8.16 4.44
C SER A 225 -24.55 8.05 5.56
N ARG A 226 -24.84 8.71 6.69
CA ARG A 226 -23.96 8.66 7.88
C ARG A 226 -23.70 7.24 8.37
N ASP A 227 -24.69 6.35 8.26
CA ASP A 227 -24.54 4.96 8.69
C ASP A 227 -23.56 4.19 7.81
N ILE A 228 -23.56 4.43 6.50
CA ILE A 228 -22.60 3.80 5.58
C ILE A 228 -21.19 4.37 5.81
N GLN A 229 -21.05 5.67 6.05
CA GLN A 229 -19.74 6.26 6.38
C GLN A 229 -19.19 5.71 7.70
N ARG A 230 -20.07 5.51 8.68
CA ARG A 230 -19.73 4.87 9.93
C ARG A 230 -19.32 3.41 9.74
N LEU A 231 -20.03 2.66 8.89
CA LEU A 231 -19.67 1.30 8.54
C LEU A 231 -18.27 1.23 7.91
N ARG A 232 -17.96 2.09 6.94
CA ARG A 232 -16.60 2.21 6.36
C ARG A 232 -15.55 2.44 7.44
N CYS A 233 -15.83 3.33 8.39
CA CYS A 233 -14.93 3.61 9.50
C CYS A 233 -14.76 2.39 10.43
N LYS A 234 -15.85 1.69 10.78
CA LYS A 234 -15.84 0.43 11.53
C LYS A 234 -14.97 -0.62 10.84
N VAL A 235 -15.13 -0.78 9.53
CA VAL A 235 -14.32 -1.70 8.73
C VAL A 235 -12.84 -1.32 8.82
N ASN A 236 -12.52 -0.06 8.55
CA ASN A 236 -11.15 0.41 8.44
C ASN A 236 -10.35 0.33 9.74
N PHE A 237 -11.01 0.56 10.89
CA PHE A 237 -10.34 0.72 12.18
C PHE A 237 -10.61 -0.40 13.19
N GLN A 238 -11.66 -1.22 13.00
CA GLN A 238 -11.98 -2.34 13.89
C GLN A 238 -11.96 -3.69 13.19
N ALA A 239 -12.62 -3.83 12.05
CA ALA A 239 -12.75 -5.14 11.38
C ALA A 239 -11.45 -5.56 10.70
N LEU A 240 -10.73 -4.63 10.06
CA LEU A 240 -9.46 -4.92 9.42
C LEU A 240 -8.33 -4.98 10.44
N THR A 241 -8.10 -6.20 10.90
CA THR A 241 -7.12 -6.53 11.91
C THR A 241 -6.14 -7.54 11.33
N PHE A 242 -4.83 -7.30 11.48
CA PHE A 242 -3.83 -8.25 10.98
C PHE A 242 -3.91 -9.60 11.69
N VAL A 243 -3.53 -10.66 10.98
CA VAL A 243 -3.40 -12.01 11.55
C VAL A 243 -2.39 -12.03 12.73
N PRO A 244 -2.54 -12.97 13.69
CA PRO A 244 -1.77 -12.97 14.93
C PRO A 244 -0.25 -12.93 14.77
N HIS A 245 0.30 -13.60 13.75
CA HIS A 245 1.75 -13.64 13.54
C HIS A 245 2.32 -12.31 13.05
N ILE A 246 1.60 -11.55 12.21
CA ILE A 246 2.00 -10.20 11.77
C ILE A 246 1.98 -9.25 12.97
N LYS A 247 0.93 -9.30 13.80
CA LYS A 247 0.85 -8.52 15.04
C LYS A 247 1.99 -8.82 15.99
N SER A 248 2.23 -10.11 16.25
CA SER A 248 3.29 -10.57 17.16
C SER A 248 4.68 -10.09 16.69
N LEU A 249 4.93 -10.11 15.37
CA LEU A 249 6.14 -9.54 14.79
C LEU A 249 6.23 -8.03 15.02
N GLY A 250 5.14 -7.30 14.79
CA GLY A 250 5.06 -5.86 15.04
C GLY A 250 5.34 -5.51 16.51
N ASP A 251 4.70 -6.22 17.44
CA ASP A 251 4.89 -6.04 18.87
C ASP A 251 6.34 -6.34 19.29
N ALA A 252 6.94 -7.40 18.75
CA ALA A 252 8.34 -7.72 19.00
C ALA A 252 9.29 -6.64 18.47
N LEU A 253 9.01 -6.05 17.30
CA LEU A 253 9.80 -4.94 16.74
C LEU A 253 9.69 -3.70 17.64
N VAL A 254 8.47 -3.32 18.03
CA VAL A 254 8.24 -2.16 18.91
C VAL A 254 8.90 -2.37 20.27
N SER A 255 8.77 -3.58 20.84
CA SER A 255 9.41 -3.93 22.11
C SER A 255 10.93 -3.77 22.05
N ARG A 256 11.58 -4.27 20.99
CA ARG A 256 13.04 -4.11 20.78
C ARG A 256 13.47 -2.65 20.60
N LEU A 257 12.69 -1.85 19.87
CA LEU A 257 12.99 -0.43 19.66
C LEU A 257 12.92 0.38 20.95
N ARG A 258 11.95 0.04 21.81
CA ARG A 258 11.79 0.65 23.14
C ARG A 258 12.86 0.17 24.13
N ASN A 259 13.23 -1.11 24.06
CA ASN A 259 14.09 -1.78 25.04
C ASN A 259 15.32 -2.48 24.40
N PRO A 260 16.36 -1.74 23.97
CA PRO A 260 17.51 -2.34 23.27
C PRO A 260 18.57 -2.95 24.19
N SER A 261 18.60 -2.56 25.46
CA SER A 261 19.36 -3.30 26.47
C SER A 261 18.59 -4.59 26.70
N GLY A 262 19.09 -5.73 26.25
CA GLY A 262 18.44 -7.05 26.30
C GLY A 262 18.12 -7.60 27.70
N LYS A 263 17.70 -6.76 28.65
CA LYS A 263 16.94 -7.13 29.85
C LYS A 263 15.53 -7.57 29.43
N TYR A 264 15.47 -8.61 28.60
CA TYR A 264 14.36 -9.53 28.65
C TYR A 264 14.45 -10.21 30.03
N LEU A 265 13.30 -10.43 30.66
CA LEU A 265 13.09 -11.04 31.98
C LEU A 265 12.92 -10.03 33.14
N GLN A 266 11.68 -9.57 33.33
CA GLN A 266 10.83 -10.14 34.38
C GLN A 266 9.38 -9.69 34.18
N GLU A 267 8.47 -10.67 34.07
CA GLU A 267 7.05 -10.45 34.29
C GLU A 267 6.87 -9.94 35.72
N THR A 268 6.58 -8.66 35.92
CA THR A 268 5.61 -8.23 36.95
C THR A 268 5.30 -6.72 36.88
N THR A 269 4.01 -6.44 37.06
CA THR A 269 3.42 -5.19 37.54
C THR A 269 3.46 -3.96 36.63
N SER A 270 2.34 -3.85 35.90
CA SER A 270 1.54 -2.63 35.69
C SER A 270 2.03 -1.35 36.37
N GLU A 271 2.17 -0.32 35.54
CA GLU A 271 2.20 1.12 35.83
C GLU A 271 3.57 1.81 36.01
N ILE A 272 4.66 1.10 36.34
CA ILE A 272 5.99 1.74 36.52
C ILE A 272 6.85 1.76 35.23
N GLU A 273 6.52 0.97 34.21
CA GLU A 273 7.30 0.91 32.95
C GLU A 273 7.12 2.12 31.99
N ARG A 274 6.20 3.04 32.28
CA ARG A 274 5.88 4.15 31.35
C ARG A 274 6.98 5.21 31.24
N GLU A 275 7.87 5.33 32.23
CA GLU A 275 8.99 6.29 32.20
C GLU A 275 10.31 5.71 31.66
N GLY A 276 10.42 4.38 31.55
CA GLY A 276 11.67 3.69 31.16
C GLY A 276 11.78 3.26 29.69
N ALA A 277 10.68 3.26 28.94
CA ALA A 277 10.67 2.86 27.53
C ALA A 277 11.31 3.94 26.63
N GLY A 278 12.35 3.56 25.87
CA GLY A 278 13.01 4.47 24.95
C GLY A 278 12.06 4.96 23.85
N LYS A 279 12.04 6.28 23.60
CA LYS A 279 11.32 6.88 22.47
C LYS A 279 12.09 6.65 21.17
N PHE A 280 11.36 6.52 20.07
CA PHE A 280 11.91 6.34 18.73
C PHE A 280 11.03 7.04 17.70
N VAL A 281 11.59 7.38 16.54
CA VAL A 281 10.86 8.01 15.43
C VAL A 281 10.50 6.94 14.40
N VAL A 282 9.27 6.98 13.90
CA VAL A 282 8.82 6.15 12.79
C VAL A 282 8.82 6.98 11.52
N LEU A 283 9.49 6.48 10.48
CA LEU A 283 9.61 7.13 9.19
C LEU A 283 9.08 6.21 8.11
N HIS A 284 8.02 6.63 7.42
CA HIS A 284 7.58 5.99 6.20
C HIS A 284 8.20 6.73 5.01
N LEU A 285 9.24 6.15 4.41
CA LEU A 285 9.91 6.71 3.26
C LEU A 285 9.29 6.18 1.99
N ARG A 286 8.61 7.07 1.27
CA ARG A 286 8.08 6.78 -0.06
C ARG A 286 8.96 7.38 -1.15
N PHE A 287 10.25 7.06 -1.09
CA PHE A 287 11.26 7.44 -2.07
C PHE A 287 11.68 6.24 -2.94
N ASP A 288 10.69 5.47 -3.38
CA ASP A 288 10.94 4.25 -4.14
C ASP A 288 10.94 4.55 -5.64
N LYS A 289 11.51 3.65 -6.44
CA LYS A 289 11.71 3.86 -7.88
C LYS A 289 10.42 4.22 -8.62
N ASP A 290 9.29 3.65 -8.22
CA ASP A 290 7.99 3.93 -8.82
C ASP A 290 7.51 5.35 -8.47
N MET A 291 7.66 5.81 -7.24
CA MET A 291 7.33 7.19 -6.88
C MET A 291 8.29 8.20 -7.48
N ALA A 292 9.59 7.92 -7.46
CA ALA A 292 10.58 8.75 -8.12
C ALA A 292 10.25 8.89 -9.62
N ALA A 293 9.94 7.77 -10.28
CA ALA A 293 9.53 7.78 -11.67
C ALA A 293 8.21 8.56 -11.88
N HIS A 294 7.18 8.31 -11.07
CA HIS A 294 5.87 8.93 -11.21
C HIS A 294 5.90 10.45 -10.98
N SER A 295 6.69 10.92 -10.01
CA SER A 295 6.79 12.35 -9.67
C SER A 295 7.40 13.20 -10.78
N ALA A 296 8.21 12.60 -11.66
CA ALA A 296 8.99 13.27 -12.70
C ALA A 296 9.95 14.36 -12.19
N CYS A 297 10.23 14.41 -10.88
CA CYS A 297 11.16 15.35 -10.29
C CYS A 297 12.62 15.03 -10.63
N ASP A 298 13.48 16.03 -10.49
CA ASP A 298 14.92 15.86 -10.53
C ASP A 298 15.41 15.49 -9.12
N PHE A 299 16.22 14.43 -9.02
CA PHE A 299 16.85 13.99 -7.78
C PHE A 299 18.37 14.14 -7.80
N GLY A 300 18.93 14.76 -8.84
CA GLY A 300 20.36 15.05 -8.95
C GLY A 300 21.18 13.95 -9.60
N GLY A 301 20.58 12.85 -10.09
CA GLY A 301 21.26 11.79 -10.83
C GLY A 301 21.53 12.11 -12.31
N GLY A 302 21.21 13.33 -12.75
CA GLY A 302 21.54 13.84 -14.08
C GLY A 302 20.80 13.13 -15.22
N LYS A 303 21.37 13.17 -16.43
CA LYS A 303 20.72 12.64 -17.65
C LYS A 303 20.47 11.13 -17.58
N ALA A 304 21.36 10.38 -16.93
CA ALA A 304 21.24 8.93 -16.79
C ALA A 304 20.04 8.54 -15.93
N GLU A 305 19.87 9.17 -14.76
CA GLU A 305 18.71 8.95 -13.89
C GLU A 305 17.41 9.35 -14.59
N LYS A 306 17.36 10.53 -15.22
CA LYS A 306 16.18 11.00 -15.96
C LYS A 306 15.74 10.01 -17.03
N LEU A 307 16.69 9.45 -17.79
CA LEU A 307 16.40 8.46 -18.82
C LEU A 307 15.91 7.13 -18.21
N ALA A 308 16.53 6.69 -17.12
CA ALA A 308 16.14 5.46 -16.43
C ALA A 308 14.72 5.55 -15.84
N LEU A 309 14.38 6.67 -15.20
CA LEU A 309 13.05 6.92 -14.65
C LEU A 309 11.99 7.07 -15.76
N ALA A 310 12.32 7.74 -16.87
CA ALA A 310 11.43 7.83 -18.03
C ALA A 310 11.15 6.44 -18.64
N LYS A 311 12.18 5.60 -18.79
CA LYS A 311 12.02 4.22 -19.25
C LYS A 311 11.17 3.40 -18.28
N TYR A 312 11.38 3.57 -16.97
CA TYR A 312 10.58 2.89 -15.95
C TYR A 312 9.10 3.30 -16.02
N ARG A 313 8.80 4.60 -16.21
CA ARG A 313 7.42 5.09 -16.40
C ARG A 313 6.72 4.40 -17.58
N GLN A 314 7.43 4.30 -18.71
CA GLN A 314 6.89 3.69 -19.93
C GLN A 314 6.54 2.21 -19.72
N VAL A 315 7.43 1.45 -19.07
CA VAL A 315 7.21 0.01 -18.83
C VAL A 315 6.06 -0.20 -17.83
N LEU A 316 6.07 0.52 -16.71
CA LEU A 316 5.15 0.23 -15.62
C LEU A 316 3.72 0.73 -15.87
N TRP A 317 3.56 1.93 -16.46
CA TRP A 317 2.24 2.52 -16.70
C TRP A 317 1.82 2.49 -18.17
N GLN A 318 2.60 1.86 -19.06
CA GLN A 318 2.30 1.74 -20.49
C GLN A 318 2.01 3.11 -21.14
N GLY A 319 2.75 4.15 -20.72
CA GLY A 319 2.58 5.52 -21.21
C GLY A 319 1.42 6.32 -20.60
N ARG A 320 0.67 5.76 -19.63
CA ARG A 320 -0.42 6.49 -18.94
C ARG A 320 0.08 7.61 -18.03
N VAL A 321 1.34 7.56 -17.59
CA VAL A 321 1.99 8.65 -16.86
C VAL A 321 2.78 9.48 -17.86
N LEU A 322 2.22 10.64 -18.23
CA LEU A 322 2.86 11.60 -19.11
C LEU A 322 4.05 12.27 -18.41
N ASN A 323 4.98 12.82 -19.21
CA ASN A 323 5.99 13.70 -18.66
C ASN A 323 5.32 14.95 -18.07
N SER A 324 5.80 15.39 -16.90
CA SER A 324 5.33 16.62 -16.28
C SER A 324 5.58 17.82 -17.21
N GLN A 325 4.61 18.72 -17.27
CA GLN A 325 4.77 20.03 -17.91
C GLN A 325 5.36 21.08 -16.95
N PHE A 326 5.38 20.77 -15.64
CA PHE A 326 5.95 21.61 -14.60
C PHE A 326 7.46 21.41 -14.48
N THR A 327 8.16 22.49 -14.13
CA THR A 327 9.56 22.48 -13.72
C THR A 327 9.75 21.74 -12.39
N ASP A 328 11.00 21.33 -12.07
CA ASP A 328 11.31 20.68 -10.79
C ASP A 328 10.95 21.57 -9.59
N GLU A 329 11.20 22.88 -9.69
CA GLU A 329 10.87 23.85 -8.66
C GLU A 329 9.37 23.93 -8.38
N GLU A 330 8.54 24.00 -9.43
CA GLU A 330 7.08 24.01 -9.29
C GLU A 330 6.56 22.71 -8.67
N LEU A 331 7.09 21.55 -9.09
CA LEU A 331 6.72 20.26 -8.52
C LEU A 331 7.06 20.17 -7.03
N ARG A 332 8.24 20.67 -6.63
CA ARG A 332 8.68 20.70 -5.23
C ARG A 332 7.84 21.65 -4.40
N ASN A 333 7.59 22.86 -4.89
CA ASN A 333 6.77 23.87 -4.20
C ASN A 333 5.31 23.41 -4.01
N GLN A 334 4.80 22.54 -4.88
CA GLN A 334 3.48 21.92 -4.75
C GLN A 334 3.48 20.64 -3.89
N GLY A 335 4.62 20.22 -3.33
CA GLY A 335 4.73 18.99 -2.54
C GLY A 335 4.56 17.71 -3.36
N ARG A 336 4.79 17.76 -4.68
CA ARG A 336 4.62 16.61 -5.59
C ARG A 336 5.87 15.73 -5.70
N CYS A 337 7.01 16.20 -5.20
CA CYS A 337 8.25 15.44 -5.15
C CYS A 337 8.41 14.73 -3.80
N PRO A 338 8.71 13.42 -3.80
CA PRO A 338 9.11 12.74 -2.57
C PRO A 338 10.44 13.31 -2.08
N LEU A 339 10.58 13.43 -0.75
CA LEU A 339 11.84 13.83 -0.14
C LEU A 339 12.91 12.74 -0.33
N THR A 340 14.10 13.15 -0.73
CA THR A 340 15.29 12.32 -0.79
C THR A 340 15.78 11.95 0.62
N PRO A 341 16.58 10.88 0.76
CA PRO A 341 17.18 10.53 2.05
C PRO A 341 17.98 11.66 2.71
N GLU A 342 18.68 12.49 1.91
CA GLU A 342 19.39 13.67 2.39
C GLU A 342 18.41 14.71 2.99
N GLU A 343 17.35 15.05 2.25
CA GLU A 343 16.35 16.02 2.70
C GLU A 343 15.61 15.56 3.97
N ILE A 344 15.32 14.25 4.08
CA ILE A 344 14.74 13.67 5.31
C ILE A 344 15.71 13.80 6.47
N GLY A 345 17.00 13.49 6.27
CA GLY A 345 18.02 13.64 7.31
C GLY A 345 18.13 15.09 7.79
N LEU A 346 18.14 16.04 6.85
CA LEU A 346 18.16 17.48 7.17
C LEU A 346 16.91 17.91 7.94
N LEU A 347 15.72 17.45 7.53
CA LEU A 347 14.47 17.73 8.21
C LEU A 347 14.51 17.22 9.66
N LEU A 348 14.98 15.99 9.89
CA LEU A 348 15.08 15.42 11.24
C LEU A 348 16.04 16.23 12.11
N ARG A 349 17.19 16.63 11.57
CA ARG A 349 18.15 17.49 12.29
C ARG A 349 17.56 18.86 12.61
N ALA A 350 16.81 19.45 11.69
CA ALA A 350 16.13 20.73 11.91
C ALA A 350 15.03 20.64 12.97
N LEU A 351 14.33 19.50 13.06
CA LEU A 351 13.35 19.23 14.13
C LEU A 351 14.00 19.02 15.51
N GLY A 352 15.32 18.86 15.58
CA GLY A 352 16.07 18.70 16.83
C GLY A 352 16.51 17.28 17.14
N PHE A 353 16.17 16.30 16.28
CA PHE A 353 16.66 14.93 16.43
C PHE A 353 18.19 14.88 16.22
N ASP A 354 18.84 13.96 16.92
CA ASP A 354 20.29 13.81 16.92
C ASP A 354 20.74 12.39 16.60
N ASN A 355 22.05 12.17 16.62
CA ASN A 355 22.64 10.87 16.31
C ASN A 355 22.32 9.77 17.36
N SER A 356 21.74 10.14 18.52
CA SER A 356 21.26 9.19 19.52
C SER A 356 19.80 8.77 19.28
N THR A 357 19.11 9.47 18.37
CA THR A 357 17.71 9.20 18.05
C THR A 357 17.58 7.87 17.31
N ARG A 358 16.73 6.98 17.84
CA ARG A 358 16.41 5.70 17.20
C ARG A 358 15.34 5.91 16.14
N LEU A 359 15.55 5.30 14.98
CA LEU A 359 14.64 5.37 13.84
C LEU A 359 14.13 3.97 13.49
N TYR A 360 12.82 3.85 13.31
CA TYR A 360 12.22 2.75 12.56
C TYR A 360 11.91 3.26 11.15
N LEU A 361 12.53 2.62 10.16
CA LEU A 361 12.43 3.00 8.76
C LEU A 361 11.54 2.00 8.02
N ALA A 362 10.39 2.46 7.55
CA ALA A 362 9.55 1.72 6.61
C ALA A 362 9.78 2.29 5.19
N SER A 363 10.49 1.55 4.34
CA SER A 363 10.64 1.86 2.91
C SER A 363 10.44 0.60 2.07
N HIS A 364 10.25 0.76 0.76
CA HIS A 364 10.40 -0.37 -0.15
C HIS A 364 11.89 -0.73 -0.30
N LYS A 365 12.16 -1.99 -0.66
CA LYS A 365 13.51 -2.52 -0.82
C LYS A 365 14.01 -2.37 -2.26
#